data_AF-A0A915NI36-F1
#
_entry.id   AF-A0A915NI36-F1
#
_cell.length_a   1.000
_cell.length_b   1.000
_cell.length_c   1.000
_cell.angle_alpha   90.00
_cell.angle_beta   90.00
_cell.angle_gamma   90.00
#
_symmetry.space_group_name_H-M   'P 1'
#
loop_
_entity.id
_entity.type
_entity.pdbx_description
1 polymer ?
#
loop_
_entity_poly.entity_id
_entity_poly.type
_entity_poly.pdbx_seq_one_letter_code
_entity_poly.pdbx_strand_id
1 'polypeptide(L)'
;NKTNELLIRLEHFYQKNELKAANISSNVVEHIDLKKLFLPHFNVISAEELALGADRPVQNNKTKQNSNLIISLKPMEIRTFKLIIK
;
A
#
# COMPACT_ATOMS: atom_id res chain seq x y z
N ASN A 1 -21.28 -3.92 15.09
CA ASN A 1 -21.17 -3.22 13.79
C ASN A 1 -20.40 -1.92 13.94
N LYS A 2 -19.12 -1.98 14.32
CA LYS A 2 -18.28 -0.78 14.43
C LYS A 2 -17.24 -0.83 13.32
N THR A 3 -17.19 0.22 12.53
CA THR A 3 -16.14 0.44 11.55
C THR A 3 -14.97 1.08 12.28
N ASN A 4 -13.75 0.56 12.07
CA ASN A 4 -12.53 1.10 12.68
C ASN A 4 -11.62 1.68 11.60
N GLU A 5 -10.71 2.55 12.02
CA GLU A 5 -9.70 3.15 11.16
C GLU A 5 -8.31 2.63 11.56
N LEU A 6 -7.48 2.32 10.56
CA LEU A 6 -6.10 1.86 10.76
C LEU A 6 -5.17 2.70 9.88
N LEU A 7 -4.09 3.23 10.45
CA LEU A 7 -3.01 3.86 9.69
C LEU A 7 -1.93 2.81 9.39
N ILE A 8 -1.58 2.64 8.11
CA ILE A 8 -0.51 1.72 7.68
C ILE A 8 0.54 2.44 6.83
N ARG A 9 1.76 1.93 6.88
CA ARG A 9 2.82 2.23 5.91
C ARG A 9 3.34 0.93 5.33
N LEU A 10 3.49 0.89 4.02
CA LEU A 10 4.12 -0.21 3.31
C LEU A 10 5.38 0.32 2.64
N GLU A 11 6.46 -0.42 2.83
CA GLU A 11 7.79 -0.04 2.34
C GLU A 11 8.38 -1.19 1.52
N HIS A 12 8.93 -0.85 0.36
CA HIS A 12 9.77 -1.76 -0.39
C HIS A 12 11.23 -1.56 0.01
N PHE A 13 11.74 -2.45 0.85
CA PHE A 13 13.04 -2.29 1.52
C PHE A 13 14.27 -2.45 0.62
N TYR A 14 14.17 -3.12 -0.55
CA TYR A 14 15.29 -3.21 -1.47
C TYR A 14 15.48 -1.96 -2.32
N GLN A 15 16.74 -1.61 -2.53
CA GLN A 15 17.21 -0.69 -3.56
C GLN A 15 17.34 -1.38 -4.93
N LYS A 16 17.33 -0.59 -6.00
CA LYS A 16 17.39 -1.11 -7.39
C LYS A 16 18.64 -1.95 -7.68
N ASN A 17 19.78 -1.61 -7.09
CA ASN A 17 21.03 -2.36 -7.20
C ASN A 17 21.00 -3.67 -6.42
N GLU A 18 20.34 -3.69 -5.26
CA GLU A 18 20.16 -4.90 -4.45
C GLU A 18 19.26 -5.92 -5.14
N LEU A 19 18.22 -5.46 -5.85
CA LEU A 19 17.39 -6.34 -6.68
C LEU A 19 18.22 -7.06 -7.74
N LYS A 20 19.11 -6.33 -8.43
CA LYS A 20 20.02 -6.95 -9.41
C LYS A 20 20.95 -7.99 -8.77
N ALA A 21 21.50 -7.69 -7.59
CA ALA A 21 22.36 -8.61 -6.85
C ALA A 21 21.61 -9.88 -6.40
N ALA A 22 20.32 -9.75 -6.09
CA ALA A 22 19.43 -10.86 -5.73
C ALA A 22 18.83 -11.60 -6.94
N ASN A 23 19.23 -11.27 -8.19
CA ASN A 23 18.60 -11.76 -9.43
C ASN A 23 17.08 -11.50 -9.52
N ILE A 24 16.61 -10.46 -8.83
CA ILE A 24 15.23 -9.97 -8.87
C ILE A 24 15.17 -8.85 -9.92
N SER A 25 14.16 -8.86 -10.78
CA SER A 25 14.02 -7.84 -11.84
C SER A 25 14.01 -6.42 -11.24
N SER A 26 14.80 -5.50 -11.79
CA SER A 26 14.80 -4.09 -11.35
C SER A 26 13.49 -3.36 -11.62
N ASN A 27 12.57 -3.99 -12.36
CA ASN A 27 11.21 -3.54 -12.61
C ASN A 27 10.20 -4.21 -11.66
N VAL A 28 10.64 -4.92 -10.62
CA VAL A 28 9.72 -5.49 -9.63
C VAL A 28 8.97 -4.34 -8.97
N VAL A 29 7.69 -4.31 -9.31
CA VAL A 29 6.66 -3.59 -8.60
C VAL A 29 6.01 -4.64 -7.73
N GLU A 30 6.12 -4.49 -6.42
CA GLU A 30 5.44 -5.39 -5.50
C GLU A 30 3.96 -5.04 -5.49
N HIS A 31 3.12 -6.02 -5.82
CA HIS A 31 1.67 -5.87 -5.85
C HIS A 31 1.09 -6.47 -4.58
N ILE A 32 0.59 -5.59 -3.71
CA ILE A 32 0.07 -5.94 -2.39
C ILE A 32 -1.45 -5.84 -2.43
N ASP A 33 -2.12 -6.97 -2.21
CA ASP A 33 -3.57 -7.04 -2.05
C ASP A 33 -3.93 -6.77 -0.58
N LEU A 34 -4.37 -5.55 -0.27
CA LEU A 34 -4.66 -5.13 1.10
C LEU A 34 -5.79 -5.94 1.74
N LYS A 35 -6.72 -6.51 0.96
CA LYS A 35 -7.79 -7.33 1.51
C LYS A 35 -7.24 -8.65 2.02
N LYS A 36 -6.35 -9.28 1.24
CA LYS A 36 -5.77 -10.59 1.60
C LYS A 36 -4.74 -10.49 2.72
N LEU A 37 -3.99 -9.39 2.79
CA LEU A 37 -2.88 -9.22 3.74
C LEU A 37 -3.31 -9.39 5.20
N PHE A 38 -4.52 -8.99 5.56
CA PHE A 38 -5.01 -9.00 6.95
C PHE A 38 -6.03 -10.11 7.24
N LEU A 39 -6.27 -11.02 6.29
CA LEU A 39 -7.13 -12.17 6.55
C LEU A 39 -6.43 -13.18 7.47
N PRO A 40 -7.18 -13.88 8.33
CA PRO A 40 -8.65 -13.81 8.51
C PRO A 40 -9.12 -12.75 9.53
N HIS A 41 -8.26 -11.82 9.95
CA HIS A 41 -8.47 -11.04 11.18
C HIS A 41 -9.49 -9.92 11.03
N PHE A 42 -9.45 -9.20 9.91
CA PHE A 42 -10.43 -8.16 9.58
C PHE A 42 -10.52 -7.94 8.07
N ASN A 43 -11.63 -7.34 7.62
CA ASN A 43 -11.84 -7.02 6.22
C ASN A 43 -11.54 -5.55 5.94
N VAL A 44 -10.69 -5.28 4.95
CA VAL A 44 -10.42 -3.92 4.48
C VAL A 44 -11.52 -3.49 3.50
N ILE A 45 -12.26 -2.45 3.88
CA ILE A 45 -13.38 -1.90 3.10
C ILE A 45 -12.87 -0.87 2.10
N SER A 46 -12.03 0.05 2.54
CA SER A 46 -11.44 1.09 1.69
C SER A 46 -10.06 1.50 2.19
N ALA A 47 -9.29 2.12 1.30
CA ALA A 47 -8.00 2.70 1.59
C ALA A 47 -7.91 4.09 0.97
N GLU A 48 -7.48 5.08 1.74
CA GLU A 48 -7.14 6.42 1.28
C GLU A 48 -5.63 6.60 1.40
N GLU A 49 -4.97 6.95 0.30
CA GLU A 49 -3.54 7.24 0.30
C GLU A 49 -3.27 8.65 0.86
N LEU A 50 -2.34 8.72 1.80
CA LEU A 50 -1.94 9.95 2.48
C LEU A 50 -0.46 10.26 2.20
N ALA A 51 -0.10 11.53 2.34
CA ALA A 51 1.30 11.92 2.39
C ALA A 51 2.01 11.18 3.53
N LEU A 52 3.35 11.11 3.49
CA LEU A 52 4.14 10.36 4.48
C LEU A 52 3.85 10.78 5.94
N GLY A 53 3.57 12.07 6.16
CA GLY A 53 3.18 12.64 7.45
C GLY A 53 1.76 12.28 7.91
N ALA A 54 0.97 11.59 7.08
CA ALA A 54 -0.44 11.28 7.30
C ALA A 54 -1.34 12.51 7.55
N ASP A 55 -0.91 13.69 7.10
CA ASP A 55 -1.54 14.99 7.33
C ASP A 55 -2.56 15.37 6.25
N ARG A 56 -2.36 14.88 5.02
CA ARG A 56 -3.20 15.20 3.87
C ARG A 56 -3.30 14.04 2.89
N PRO A 57 -4.44 13.90 2.19
CA PRO A 57 -4.55 12.96 1.07
C PRO A 57 -3.51 13.26 -0.01
N VAL A 58 -2.96 12.22 -0.63
CA VAL A 58 -2.19 12.39 -1.87
C VAL A 58 -3.19 12.74 -2.96
N GLN A 59 -3.12 13.97 -3.48
CA GLN A 59 -3.94 14.38 -4.63
C GLN A 59 -3.45 13.67 -5.89
N ASN A 60 -3.84 12.41 -6.04
CA ASN A 60 -3.58 11.66 -7.25
C ASN A 60 -4.81 11.79 -8.16
N ASN A 61 -4.67 12.54 -9.26
CA ASN A 61 -5.63 12.55 -10.38
C ASN A 61 -5.83 11.15 -11.03
N LYS A 62 -5.17 10.11 -10.51
CA LYS A 62 -5.16 8.72 -10.99
C LYS A 62 -5.64 7.69 -9.97
N THR A 63 -5.88 8.03 -8.71
CA THR A 63 -6.60 7.14 -7.79
C THR A 63 -8.09 7.26 -8.05
N LYS A 64 -8.52 6.82 -9.25
CA LYS A 64 -9.83 6.18 -9.37
C LYS A 64 -9.90 5.19 -8.22
N GLN A 65 -10.96 5.25 -7.42
CA GLN A 65 -11.30 4.24 -6.42
C GLN A 65 -10.90 2.87 -6.95
N ASN A 66 -9.73 2.37 -6.53
CA ASN A 66 -9.24 1.09 -7.02
C ASN A 66 -10.08 0.08 -6.25
N SER A 67 -11.19 -0.34 -6.85
CA SER A 67 -12.16 -1.28 -6.26
C SER A 67 -11.49 -2.54 -5.69
N ASN A 68 -10.30 -2.85 -6.21
CA ASN A 68 -9.57 -4.06 -5.91
C ASN A 68 -8.55 -3.90 -4.76
N LEU A 69 -8.31 -2.70 -4.23
CA LEU A 69 -7.35 -2.43 -3.13
C LEU A 69 -5.96 -3.06 -3.33
N ILE A 70 -5.51 -3.15 -4.58
CA ILE A 70 -4.17 -3.60 -4.94
C ILE A 70 -3.26 -2.38 -5.01
N ILE A 71 -2.21 -2.39 -4.19
CA ILE A 71 -1.21 -1.34 -4.11
C ILE A 71 0.08 -1.83 -4.78
N SER A 72 0.76 -0.91 -5.45
CA SER A 72 2.05 -1.15 -6.09
C SER A 72 3.14 -0.36 -5.37
N LEU A 73 4.27 -1.00 -5.08
CA LEU A 73 5.46 -0.36 -4.54
C LEU A 73 6.66 -0.57 -5.47
N LYS A 74 7.33 0.52 -5.80
CA LYS A 74 8.64 0.53 -6.45
C LYS A 74 9.76 0.37 -5.41
N PRO A 75 10.99 0.03 -5.82
CA PRO A 75 12.14 -0.03 -4.93
C PRO A 75 12.33 1.27 -4.13
N MET A 76 12.52 1.15 -2.81
CA MET A 76 12.61 2.23 -1.83
C MET A 76 11.36 3.12 -1.70
N GLU A 77 10.22 2.71 -2.28
CA GLU A 77 8.97 3.47 -2.14
C GLU A 77 8.31 3.17 -0.80
N ILE A 78 7.91 4.24 -0.09
CA ILE A 78 7.09 4.18 1.11
C ILE A 78 5.75 4.83 0.79
N ARG A 79 4.65 4.08 0.98
CA ARG A 79 3.28 4.59 0.79
C ARG A 79 2.49 4.47 2.09
N THR A 80 1.77 5.54 2.43
CA THR A 80 1.00 5.65 3.67
C THR A 80 -0.49 5.61 3.36
N PHE A 81 -1.26 4.82 4.10
CA PHE A 81 -2.69 4.67 3.88
C PHE A 81 -3.48 4.73 5.18
N LYS A 82 -4.63 5.41 5.15
CA LYS A 82 -5.70 5.22 6.12
C LYS A 82 -6.66 4.17 5.58
N LEU A 83 -6.81 3.07 6.32
CA LEU A 83 -7.74 1.99 6.00
C LEU A 83 -9.01 2.12 6.82
N ILE A 84 -10.13 1.78 6.20
CA ILE A 84 -11.40 1.55 6.87
C ILE A 84 -11.61 0.04 6.96
N ILE A 85 -11.76 -0.50 8.16
CA ILE A 85 -11.83 -1.94 8.42
C ILE A 85 -13.09 -2.33 9.20
N LYS A 86 -13.46 -3.61 9.09
CA LYS A 86 -14.58 -4.22 9.81
C LYS A 86 -14.27 -5.63 10.27
#